data_AF-A0A2P4QBB9-F1
#
_entry.id   AF-A0A2P4QBB9-F1
#
_cell.length_a   1.000
_cell.length_b   1.000
_cell.length_c   1.000
_cell.angle_alpha   90.00
_cell.angle_beta   90.00
_cell.angle_gamma   90.00
#
_symmetry.space_group_name_H-M   'P 1'
#
loop_
_entity.id
_entity.type
_entity.pdbx_description
1 polymer ?
#
loop_
_entity_poly.entity_id
_entity_poly.type
_entity_poly.pdbx_seq_one_letter_code
_entity_poly.pdbx_strand_id
1 'polypeptide(L)'
;MECDKLMTRINMIIKKRAGLARTTPNFIIYEKDILGVKYIYDLQMEMLCKNLLYQANGNNKLKILFKIKMIQEQKNFWTSRCPGELEITNYRKNNWIISALKALNNEKIKICNHETKDFKENHRIQGGKIDLIELLEEKDFVTSAQSRKSKNIMFLEDILEADGITLLKWKHLCKEQVLNTKGKTPKWFKNLEHKLIADESGQVRRIKNEFIGQSQKENIHVNLFDENEKQDKSSIITWNDEGEYPIFSIDKKRSQSKKYKRIGIHLILVGDHYDLNNSPRLEECQECYRNISKKKGNNECLIYIENEISRKMDRRKEEDDIKPYETLNNTRETGTVVSPEQ
;
A
#
# COMPACT_ATOMS: atom_id res chain seq x y z
N MET A 1 5.06 37.77 -7.59
CA MET A 1 4.01 38.51 -8.34
C MET A 1 3.09 39.36 -7.45
N GLU A 2 2.50 38.84 -6.37
CA GLU A 2 1.68 39.67 -5.46
C GLU A 2 2.53 40.50 -4.47
N CYS A 3 3.58 39.90 -3.89
CA CYS A 3 4.51 40.60 -3.00
C CYS A 3 5.21 41.76 -3.72
N ASP A 4 5.55 41.62 -5.00
CA ASP A 4 6.23 42.67 -5.78
C ASP A 4 5.33 43.87 -6.04
N LYS A 5 4.04 43.61 -6.30
CA LYS A 5 3.02 44.66 -6.45
C LYS A 5 2.84 45.42 -5.14
N LEU A 6 2.80 44.71 -4.01
CA LEU A 6 2.71 45.31 -2.68
C LEU A 6 3.97 46.13 -2.37
N MET A 7 5.16 45.56 -2.63
CA MET A 7 6.42 46.23 -2.35
C MET A 7 6.62 47.48 -3.19
N THR A 8 6.13 47.49 -4.43
CA THR A 8 6.13 48.70 -5.27
C THR A 8 5.39 49.86 -4.60
N ARG A 9 4.22 49.59 -4.02
CA ARG A 9 3.44 50.61 -3.29
C ARG A 9 4.14 51.05 -2.01
N ILE A 10 4.71 50.11 -1.28
CA ILE A 10 5.40 50.37 -0.01
C ILE A 10 6.69 51.16 -0.23
N ASN A 11 7.45 50.86 -1.29
CA ASN A 11 8.62 51.63 -1.69
C ASN A 11 8.27 53.10 -1.95
N MET A 12 7.13 53.39 -2.60
CA MET A 12 6.68 54.77 -2.79
C MET A 12 6.36 55.48 -1.48
N ILE A 13 5.73 54.78 -0.54
CA ILE A 13 5.41 55.33 0.79
C ILE A 13 6.70 55.60 1.58
N ILE A 14 7.63 54.65 1.58
CA ILE A 14 8.92 54.77 2.27
C ILE A 14 9.71 55.95 1.71
N LYS A 15 9.86 56.05 0.37
CA LYS A 15 10.55 57.19 -0.26
C LYS A 15 9.94 58.52 0.16
N LYS A 16 8.61 58.63 0.10
CA LYS A 16 7.90 59.87 0.49
C LYS A 16 8.18 60.23 1.95
N ARG A 17 8.16 59.26 2.87
CA ARG A 17 8.40 59.49 4.30
C ARG A 17 9.87 59.76 4.64
N ALA A 18 10.79 59.16 3.89
CA ALA A 18 12.23 59.38 4.04
C ALA A 18 12.71 60.67 3.34
N GLY A 19 11.83 61.43 2.70
CA GLY A 19 12.19 62.64 1.95
C GLY A 19 12.94 62.37 0.63
N LEU A 20 12.91 61.13 0.14
CA LEU A 20 13.57 60.73 -1.11
C LEU A 20 12.71 61.08 -2.33
N ALA A 21 13.38 61.43 -3.43
CA ALA A 21 12.72 61.63 -4.70
C ALA A 21 12.04 60.32 -5.18
N ARG A 22 10.92 60.44 -5.89
CA ARG A 22 10.21 59.25 -6.42
C ARG A 22 11.10 58.43 -7.37
N THR A 23 12.01 59.10 -8.09
CA THR A 23 12.98 58.54 -9.02
C THR A 23 14.19 57.90 -8.35
N THR A 24 14.38 58.09 -7.03
CA THR A 24 15.48 57.47 -6.29
C THR A 24 15.46 55.95 -6.51
N PRO A 25 16.59 55.32 -6.89
CA PRO A 25 16.64 53.87 -7.10
C PRO A 25 16.17 53.06 -5.88
N ASN A 26 15.46 51.95 -6.11
CA ASN A 26 14.90 51.15 -5.02
C ASN A 26 15.97 50.46 -4.17
N PHE A 27 17.18 50.21 -4.68
CA PHE A 27 18.25 49.54 -3.92
C PHE A 27 18.63 50.31 -2.65
N ILE A 28 18.54 51.64 -2.67
CA ILE A 28 18.82 52.52 -1.53
C ILE A 28 17.90 52.22 -0.32
N ILE A 29 16.69 51.71 -0.59
CA ILE A 29 15.73 51.34 0.46
C ILE A 29 16.17 50.07 1.19
N TYR A 30 16.80 49.13 0.48
CA TYR A 30 17.19 47.82 0.99
C TYR A 30 18.60 47.80 1.56
N GLU A 31 19.43 48.78 1.19
CA GLU A 31 20.82 48.90 1.65
C GLU A 31 20.89 49.02 3.18
N LYS A 32 21.66 48.13 3.82
CA LYS A 32 21.68 47.96 5.28
C LYS A 32 22.16 49.23 6.00
N ASP A 33 23.10 49.93 5.38
CA ASP A 33 23.74 51.11 5.97
C ASP A 33 22.94 52.41 5.73
N ILE A 34 21.82 52.34 5.00
CA ILE A 34 20.96 53.50 4.72
C ILE A 34 19.61 53.34 5.41
N LEU A 35 18.70 52.57 4.82
CA LEU A 35 17.35 52.35 5.36
C LEU A 35 17.14 50.91 5.84
N GLY A 36 17.89 49.94 5.28
CA GLY A 36 17.92 48.54 5.71
C GLY A 36 16.55 47.86 5.72
N VAL A 37 15.62 48.30 4.89
CA VAL A 37 14.26 47.74 4.87
C VAL A 37 14.32 46.33 4.30
N LYS A 38 13.73 45.36 4.98
CA LYS A 38 13.62 43.98 4.46
C LYS A 38 12.48 43.88 3.45
N TYR A 39 12.65 43.01 2.46
CA TYR A 39 11.56 42.70 1.54
C TYR A 39 10.45 41.95 2.29
N ILE A 40 9.20 42.21 1.93
CA ILE A 40 8.06 41.63 2.65
C ILE A 40 7.96 40.12 2.46
N TYR A 41 8.35 39.64 1.28
CA TYR A 41 8.48 38.21 1.02
C TYR A 41 9.46 37.56 2.01
N ASP A 42 10.66 38.13 2.17
CA ASP A 42 11.68 37.61 3.08
C ASP A 42 11.19 37.62 4.54
N LEU A 43 10.50 38.69 4.96
CA LEU A 43 9.87 38.76 6.28
C LEU A 43 8.80 37.69 6.48
N GLN A 44 8.00 37.41 5.45
CA GLN A 44 6.99 36.34 5.49
C GLN A 44 7.66 34.97 5.59
N MET A 45 8.72 34.72 4.84
CA MET A 45 9.47 33.45 4.91
C MET A 45 10.14 33.28 6.28
N GLU A 46 10.78 34.33 6.81
CA GLU A 46 11.38 34.33 8.14
C GLU A 46 10.33 34.02 9.23
N MET A 47 9.14 34.63 9.13
CA MET A 47 8.02 34.38 10.04
C MET A 47 7.47 32.96 9.94
N LEU A 48 7.31 32.44 8.72
CA LEU A 48 6.85 31.06 8.47
C LEU A 48 7.82 30.04 9.06
N CYS A 49 9.13 30.19 8.81
CA CYS A 49 10.17 29.35 9.40
C CYS A 49 10.11 29.36 10.91
N LYS A 50 10.11 30.55 11.54
CA LYS A 50 10.08 30.69 13.00
C LYS A 50 8.85 30.04 13.61
N ASN A 51 7.67 30.24 13.03
CA ASN A 51 6.43 29.67 13.53
C ASN A 51 6.41 28.14 13.43
N LEU A 52 6.89 27.57 12.32
CA LEU A 52 6.99 26.12 12.16
C LEU A 52 7.99 25.51 13.17
N LEU A 53 9.16 26.12 13.33
CA LEU A 53 10.14 25.71 14.33
C LEU A 53 9.59 25.82 15.75
N TYR A 54 8.84 26.87 16.05
CA TYR A 54 8.19 27.03 17.35
C TYR A 54 7.12 25.96 17.59
N GLN A 55 6.35 25.56 16.58
CA GLN A 55 5.39 24.46 16.71
C GLN A 55 6.08 23.11 16.89
N ALA A 56 7.20 22.88 16.20
CA ALA A 56 7.95 21.62 16.26
C ALA A 56 8.77 21.48 17.57
N ASN A 57 9.40 22.56 18.02
CA ASN A 57 10.36 22.58 19.14
C ASN A 57 9.86 23.33 20.38
N GLY A 58 8.61 23.78 20.39
CA GLY A 58 8.00 24.47 21.51
C GLY A 58 7.77 23.56 22.72
N ASN A 59 6.80 23.93 23.57
CA ASN A 59 6.45 23.12 24.73
C ASN A 59 5.95 21.72 24.33
N ASN A 60 5.95 20.78 25.29
CA ASN A 60 5.62 19.38 25.02
C ASN A 60 4.23 19.19 24.36
N LYS A 61 3.23 20.00 24.76
CA LYS A 61 1.88 19.96 24.17
C LYS A 61 1.88 20.37 22.71
N LEU A 62 2.58 21.46 22.36
CA LEU A 62 2.71 21.93 20.98
C LEU A 62 3.42 20.90 20.11
N LYS A 63 4.51 20.31 20.61
CA LYS A 63 5.24 19.24 19.91
C LYS A 63 4.35 18.03 19.60
N ILE A 64 3.55 17.60 20.57
CA ILE A 64 2.58 16.50 20.38
C ILE A 64 1.53 16.88 19.33
N LEU A 65 0.93 18.07 19.43
CA LEU A 65 -0.06 18.55 18.47
C LEU A 65 0.53 18.65 17.04
N PHE A 66 1.75 19.14 16.92
CA PHE A 66 2.45 19.23 15.64
C PHE A 66 2.69 17.83 15.06
N LYS A 67 3.19 16.89 15.87
CA LYS A 67 3.37 15.49 15.45
C LYS A 67 2.06 14.84 14.99
N ILE A 68 0.97 15.04 15.72
CA ILE A 68 -0.37 14.53 15.35
C ILE A 68 -0.80 15.08 14.00
N LYS A 69 -0.66 16.39 13.78
CA LYS A 69 -1.00 17.02 12.49
C LYS A 69 -0.15 16.45 11.34
N MET A 70 1.15 16.28 11.55
CA MET A 70 2.03 15.69 10.53
C MET A 70 1.60 14.25 10.19
N ILE A 71 1.29 13.43 11.18
CA ILE A 71 0.80 12.05 10.96
C ILE A 71 -0.56 12.04 10.25
N GLN A 72 -1.47 12.96 10.61
CA GLN A 72 -2.76 13.10 9.92
C GLN A 72 -2.57 13.43 8.44
N GLU A 73 -1.65 14.33 8.12
CA GLU A 73 -1.34 14.65 6.72
C GLU A 73 -0.68 13.47 5.99
N GLN A 74 0.24 12.74 6.64
CA GLN A 74 0.77 11.48 6.07
C GLN A 74 -0.34 10.48 5.74
N LYS A 75 -1.35 10.35 6.62
CA LYS A 75 -2.53 9.50 6.40
C LYS A 75 -3.53 10.06 5.38
N ASN A 76 -3.48 11.36 5.08
CA ASN A 76 -4.28 11.98 4.03
C ASN A 76 -3.64 11.75 2.66
N PHE A 77 -2.33 11.93 2.57
CA PHE A 77 -1.51 11.61 1.40
C PHE A 77 -1.38 10.10 1.15
N TRP A 78 -1.52 9.32 2.22
CA TRP A 78 -1.28 7.89 2.26
C TRP A 78 0.13 7.54 1.75
N THR A 79 1.11 7.98 2.54
CA THR A 79 2.55 7.92 2.26
C THR A 79 3.32 7.51 3.51
N SER A 80 4.44 6.82 3.32
CA SER A 80 5.41 6.56 4.38
C SER A 80 6.40 7.71 4.57
N ARG A 81 6.61 8.54 3.53
CA ARG A 81 7.52 9.69 3.54
C ARG A 81 7.04 10.83 4.44
N CYS A 82 7.97 11.69 4.85
CA CYS A 82 7.63 12.87 5.62
C CYS A 82 6.93 13.90 4.71
N PRO A 83 5.81 14.54 5.14
CA PRO A 83 5.15 15.58 4.35
C PRO A 83 6.07 16.76 4.00
N GLY A 84 7.13 16.98 4.78
CA GLY A 84 8.13 18.02 4.50
C GLY A 84 9.02 17.73 3.29
N GLU A 85 9.10 16.49 2.83
CA GLU A 85 9.91 16.09 1.67
C GLU A 85 9.12 16.04 0.36
N LEU A 86 7.79 16.08 0.47
CA LEU A 86 6.92 15.91 -0.69
C LEU A 86 6.85 17.21 -1.49
N GLU A 87 7.13 17.12 -2.78
CA GLU A 87 6.85 18.17 -3.75
C GLU A 87 5.35 18.16 -4.07
N ILE A 88 4.54 18.78 -3.20
CA ILE A 88 3.08 18.75 -3.32
C ILE A 88 2.61 19.87 -4.25
N THR A 89 2.35 19.60 -5.53
CA THR A 89 1.85 20.66 -6.43
C THR A 89 0.37 20.98 -6.19
N ASN A 90 -0.49 20.00 -5.92
CA ASN A 90 -1.94 20.18 -5.85
C ASN A 90 -2.55 19.58 -4.57
N TYR A 91 -2.79 20.42 -3.56
CA TYR A 91 -3.49 20.01 -2.34
C TYR A 91 -4.62 20.95 -1.96
N ARG A 92 -5.59 20.41 -1.20
CA ARG A 92 -6.79 21.10 -0.72
C ARG A 92 -6.42 22.37 0.04
N LYS A 93 -7.13 23.45 -0.29
CA LYS A 93 -7.12 24.71 0.44
C LYS A 93 -7.46 24.39 1.91
N ASN A 94 -6.64 24.89 2.84
CA ASN A 94 -6.91 25.10 4.29
C ASN A 94 -5.98 24.41 5.32
N ASN A 95 -4.87 23.78 4.93
CA ASN A 95 -3.84 23.41 5.93
C ASN A 95 -2.64 24.37 5.87
N TRP A 96 -2.51 25.23 6.89
CA TRP A 96 -1.41 26.18 7.01
C TRP A 96 -0.03 25.52 7.06
N ILE A 97 0.12 24.38 7.76
CA ILE A 97 1.42 23.70 7.92
C ILE A 97 1.92 23.20 6.56
N ILE A 98 1.05 22.58 5.77
CA ILE A 98 1.41 22.08 4.43
C ILE A 98 1.68 23.25 3.47
N SER A 99 0.88 24.31 3.50
CA SER A 99 1.14 25.50 2.70
C SER A 99 2.48 26.15 3.05
N ALA A 100 2.82 26.19 4.34
CA ALA A 100 4.10 26.70 4.81
C ALA A 100 5.26 25.79 4.36
N LEU A 101 5.14 24.47 4.51
CA LEU A 101 6.12 23.49 4.00
C LEU A 101 6.34 23.63 2.49
N LYS A 102 5.26 23.78 1.72
CA LYS A 102 5.35 24.00 0.27
C LYS A 102 6.09 25.28 -0.07
N ALA A 103 5.78 26.38 0.62
CA ALA A 103 6.48 27.65 0.42
C ALA A 103 7.98 27.53 0.71
N LEU A 104 8.35 26.81 1.77
CA LEU A 104 9.75 26.55 2.12
C LEU A 104 10.46 25.65 1.11
N ASN A 105 9.79 24.60 0.62
CA ASN A 105 10.35 23.70 -0.40
C ASN A 105 10.65 24.43 -1.71
N ASN A 106 9.84 25.42 -2.11
CA ASN A 106 10.13 26.27 -3.28
C ASN A 106 11.45 27.04 -3.13
N GLU A 107 11.81 27.45 -1.91
CA GLU A 107 13.08 28.12 -1.59
C GLU A 107 14.19 27.12 -1.21
N LYS A 108 13.97 25.82 -1.43
CA LYS A 108 14.89 24.73 -1.08
C LYS A 108 15.23 24.66 0.42
N ILE A 109 14.36 25.19 1.27
CA ILE A 109 14.49 25.13 2.73
C ILE A 109 13.76 23.89 3.24
N LYS A 110 14.50 22.90 3.75
CA LYS A 110 13.94 21.68 4.36
C LYS A 110 13.91 21.80 5.88
N ILE A 111 12.79 21.44 6.50
CA ILE A 111 12.65 21.43 7.97
C ILE A 111 13.25 20.17 8.60
N CYS A 112 13.27 19.08 7.84
CA CYS A 112 13.76 17.80 8.30
C CYS A 112 15.06 17.45 7.59
N ASN A 113 16.01 16.90 8.34
CA ASN A 113 17.38 16.65 7.91
C ASN A 113 17.60 15.18 7.51
N HIS A 114 16.64 14.58 6.79
CA HIS A 114 16.72 13.19 6.34
C HIS A 114 17.92 12.90 5.43
N GLU A 115 18.62 13.93 4.94
CA GLU A 115 19.87 13.80 4.18
C GLU A 115 21.09 13.52 5.07
N THR A 116 21.02 13.81 6.38
CA THR A 116 22.16 13.76 7.32
C THR A 116 21.95 12.89 8.56
N LYS A 117 20.70 12.58 8.95
CA LYS A 117 20.40 11.61 10.01
C LYS A 117 19.68 10.41 9.42
N ASP A 118 20.09 9.22 9.86
CA ASP A 118 19.60 7.92 9.40
C ASP A 118 18.08 7.89 9.18
N PHE A 119 17.67 7.13 8.17
CA PHE A 119 16.29 6.77 7.77
C PHE A 119 15.38 6.23 8.90
N LYS A 120 15.91 6.08 10.11
CA LYS A 120 15.24 5.59 11.33
C LYS A 120 14.65 6.70 12.20
N GLU A 121 14.46 7.91 11.68
CA GLU A 121 13.73 8.94 12.43
C GLU A 121 12.23 8.60 12.54
N ASN A 122 11.69 8.85 13.75
CA ASN A 122 10.32 8.56 14.23
C ASN A 122 9.15 9.21 13.45
N HIS A 123 9.43 9.74 12.25
CA HIS A 123 8.50 10.49 11.42
C HIS A 123 8.14 9.79 10.11
N ARG A 124 8.82 8.70 9.73
CA ARG A 124 8.42 7.86 8.59
C ARG A 124 7.66 6.63 9.08
N ILE A 125 6.66 6.20 8.31
CA ILE A 125 5.94 4.96 8.60
C ILE A 125 6.86 3.80 8.19
N GLN A 126 7.15 2.91 9.13
CA GLN A 126 7.93 1.70 8.88
C GLN A 126 7.00 0.60 8.35
N GLY A 127 7.47 -0.16 7.37
CA GLY A 127 6.70 -1.24 6.75
C GLY A 127 7.44 -1.83 5.55
N GLY A 128 7.33 -1.19 4.39
CA GLY A 128 8.02 -1.60 3.17
C GLY A 128 9.25 -0.76 2.84
N LYS A 129 10.05 -1.23 1.89
CA LYS A 129 11.27 -0.58 1.41
C LYS A 129 10.99 0.44 0.31
N ILE A 130 9.98 0.19 -0.52
CA ILE A 130 9.62 1.06 -1.65
C ILE A 130 8.21 1.64 -1.44
N ASP A 131 8.13 2.95 -1.17
CA ASP A 131 6.85 3.67 -1.15
C ASP A 131 6.30 3.77 -2.59
N LEU A 132 5.04 3.41 -2.80
CA LEU A 132 4.40 3.47 -4.11
C LEU A 132 4.43 4.87 -4.75
N ILE A 133 4.65 5.91 -3.96
CA ILE A 133 4.79 7.29 -4.43
C ILE A 133 5.99 7.48 -5.34
N GLU A 134 7.05 6.70 -5.14
CA GLU A 134 8.23 6.76 -6.00
C GLU A 134 7.95 6.24 -7.41
N LEU A 135 6.92 5.40 -7.55
CA LEU A 135 6.54 4.74 -8.79
C LEU A 135 5.39 5.44 -9.51
N LEU A 136 4.51 6.11 -8.75
CA LEU A 136 3.32 6.79 -9.25
C LEU A 136 3.66 8.18 -9.80
N GLU A 137 2.97 8.56 -10.88
CA GLU A 137 3.02 9.95 -11.36
C GLU A 137 2.21 10.85 -10.42
N GLU A 138 2.58 12.13 -10.37
CA GLU A 138 1.98 13.10 -9.47
C GLU A 138 0.45 13.21 -9.61
N LYS A 139 -0.07 13.06 -10.84
CA LYS A 139 -1.52 13.07 -11.11
C LYS A 139 -2.23 11.84 -10.53
N ASP A 140 -1.59 10.68 -10.62
CA ASP A 140 -2.15 9.42 -10.11
C ASP A 140 -2.00 9.33 -8.59
N PHE A 141 -0.97 9.96 -8.01
CA PHE A 141 -0.75 10.00 -6.57
C PHE A 141 -1.95 10.57 -5.80
N VAL A 142 -2.43 11.75 -6.20
CA VAL A 142 -3.55 12.43 -5.53
C VAL A 142 -4.87 11.68 -5.71
N THR A 143 -5.13 11.17 -6.92
CA THR A 143 -6.39 10.49 -7.23
C THR A 143 -6.45 9.08 -6.64
N SER A 144 -5.31 8.42 -6.48
CA SER A 144 -5.22 7.06 -5.93
C SER A 144 -5.27 7.00 -4.40
N ALA A 145 -4.98 8.10 -3.68
CA ALA A 145 -4.82 8.10 -2.22
C ALA A 145 -6.00 7.45 -1.47
N GLN A 146 -7.25 7.78 -1.82
CA GLN A 146 -8.43 7.18 -1.19
C GLN A 146 -8.57 5.69 -1.52
N SER A 147 -8.26 5.30 -2.75
CA SER A 147 -8.30 3.90 -3.18
C SER A 147 -7.23 3.06 -2.47
N ARG A 148 -6.02 3.61 -2.30
CA ARG A 148 -4.90 2.98 -1.59
C ARG A 148 -5.20 2.84 -0.10
N LYS A 149 -5.70 3.91 0.52
CA LYS A 149 -6.13 3.95 1.92
C LYS A 149 -7.22 2.93 2.27
N SER A 150 -8.26 2.83 1.44
CA SER A 150 -9.33 1.84 1.68
C SER A 150 -8.87 0.39 1.59
N LYS A 151 -7.71 0.13 0.98
CA LYS A 151 -7.13 -1.20 0.80
C LYS A 151 -5.86 -1.42 1.62
N ASN A 152 -5.51 -0.45 2.47
CA ASN A 152 -4.27 -0.44 3.23
C ASN A 152 -2.98 -0.65 2.40
N ILE A 153 -2.95 -0.15 1.16
CA ILE A 153 -1.80 -0.33 0.25
C ILE A 153 -0.90 0.91 0.35
N MET A 154 0.29 0.78 0.92
CA MET A 154 1.25 1.89 1.04
C MET A 154 2.54 1.61 0.29
N PHE A 155 3.01 0.36 0.28
CA PHE A 155 4.29 -0.02 -0.28
C PHE A 155 4.14 -0.98 -1.46
N LEU A 156 5.24 -1.20 -2.19
CA LEU A 156 5.28 -2.18 -3.28
C LEU A 156 5.04 -3.60 -2.77
N GLU A 157 5.54 -3.92 -1.58
CA GLU A 157 5.40 -5.23 -0.95
C GLU A 157 3.94 -5.61 -0.69
N ASP A 158 3.07 -4.62 -0.50
CA ASP A 158 1.63 -4.84 -0.25
C ASP A 158 0.89 -5.37 -1.49
N ILE A 159 1.46 -5.20 -2.69
CA ILE A 159 0.84 -5.62 -3.97
C ILE A 159 1.51 -6.85 -4.60
N LEU A 160 2.55 -7.40 -3.97
CA LEU A 160 3.25 -8.60 -4.43
C LEU A 160 2.67 -9.88 -3.81
N GLU A 161 2.88 -11.02 -4.46
CA GLU A 161 2.61 -12.34 -3.89
C GLU A 161 3.65 -12.70 -2.80
N ALA A 162 3.50 -13.84 -2.14
CA ALA A 162 4.40 -14.30 -1.09
C ALA A 162 5.88 -14.39 -1.55
N ASP A 163 6.10 -14.69 -2.84
CA ASP A 163 7.42 -14.79 -3.47
C ASP A 163 8.20 -13.46 -3.53
N GLY A 164 7.51 -12.33 -3.38
CA GLY A 164 8.09 -10.99 -3.52
C GLY A 164 8.52 -10.63 -4.94
N ILE A 165 8.09 -11.37 -5.96
CA ILE A 165 8.52 -11.24 -7.36
C ILE A 165 7.31 -11.08 -8.30
N THR A 166 6.20 -11.74 -8.01
CA THR A 166 5.00 -11.68 -8.84
C THR A 166 3.99 -10.68 -8.30
N LEU A 167 3.36 -9.94 -9.21
CA LEU A 167 2.40 -8.90 -8.88
C LEU A 167 0.98 -9.50 -8.77
N LEU A 168 0.33 -9.31 -7.62
CA LEU A 168 -1.04 -9.75 -7.40
C LEU A 168 -1.99 -9.19 -8.47
N LYS A 169 -2.98 -10.01 -8.84
CA LYS A 169 -4.12 -9.50 -9.62
C LYS A 169 -4.98 -8.63 -8.72
N TRP A 170 -5.55 -7.56 -9.26
CA TRP A 170 -6.39 -6.64 -8.49
C TRP A 170 -7.52 -7.34 -7.71
N LYS A 171 -8.17 -8.35 -8.30
CA LYS A 171 -9.22 -9.12 -7.61
C LYS A 171 -8.68 -9.95 -6.44
N HIS A 172 -7.46 -10.48 -6.56
CA HIS A 172 -6.81 -11.25 -5.49
C HIS A 172 -6.46 -10.32 -4.33
N LEU A 173 -5.86 -9.16 -4.64
CA LEU A 173 -5.55 -8.12 -3.67
C LEU A 173 -6.79 -7.63 -2.90
N CYS A 174 -7.93 -7.42 -3.57
CA CYS A 174 -9.17 -7.09 -2.89
C CYS A 174 -9.61 -8.19 -1.91
N LYS A 175 -9.38 -9.46 -2.22
CA LYS A 175 -9.80 -10.58 -1.37
C LYS A 175 -8.88 -10.82 -0.18
N GLU A 176 -7.57 -10.63 -0.33
CA GLU A 176 -6.64 -10.65 0.80
C GLU A 176 -7.05 -9.64 1.88
N GLN A 177 -7.54 -8.47 1.46
CA GLN A 177 -7.97 -7.39 2.36
C GLN A 177 -9.45 -7.51 2.80
N VAL A 178 -10.11 -8.65 2.53
CA VAL A 178 -11.54 -8.88 2.87
C VAL A 178 -12.49 -7.84 2.23
N LEU A 179 -12.14 -7.35 1.05
CA LEU A 179 -12.92 -6.35 0.30
C LEU A 179 -13.70 -6.98 -0.86
N ASN A 180 -14.74 -6.24 -1.29
CA ASN A 180 -15.57 -6.66 -2.41
C ASN A 180 -14.78 -6.59 -3.74
N THR A 181 -14.92 -7.63 -4.55
CA THR A 181 -14.31 -7.72 -5.90
C THR A 181 -15.14 -7.03 -6.97
N LYS A 182 -16.34 -6.52 -6.64
CA LYS A 182 -17.20 -5.77 -7.56
C LYS A 182 -16.57 -4.41 -7.89
N GLY A 183 -16.29 -4.19 -9.17
CA GLY A 183 -15.82 -2.90 -9.69
C GLY A 183 -14.81 -3.04 -10.82
N LYS A 184 -14.51 -1.93 -11.47
CA LYS A 184 -13.44 -1.84 -12.48
C LYS A 184 -12.08 -1.71 -11.77
N THR A 185 -11.04 -2.31 -12.33
CA THR A 185 -9.66 -2.10 -11.88
C THR A 185 -9.31 -0.61 -11.99
N PRO A 186 -8.80 0.03 -10.92
CA PRO A 186 -8.44 1.44 -10.95
C PRO A 186 -7.37 1.75 -11.98
N LYS A 187 -7.45 2.96 -12.56
CA LYS A 187 -6.50 3.44 -13.57
C LYS A 187 -5.07 3.49 -13.03
N TRP A 188 -4.89 3.97 -11.79
CA TRP A 188 -3.56 4.05 -11.16
C TRP A 188 -2.89 2.67 -11.06
N PHE A 189 -3.66 1.61 -10.78
CA PHE A 189 -3.13 0.26 -10.68
C PHE A 189 -2.68 -0.25 -12.05
N LYS A 190 -3.47 0.01 -13.11
CA LYS A 190 -3.08 -0.33 -14.49
C LYS A 190 -1.82 0.41 -14.93
N ASN A 191 -1.74 1.71 -14.64
CA ASN A 191 -0.56 2.51 -14.96
C ASN A 191 0.69 1.97 -14.26
N LEU A 192 0.52 1.54 -13.01
CA LEU A 192 1.57 0.91 -12.22
C LEU A 192 1.94 -0.48 -12.75
N GLU A 193 0.97 -1.31 -13.14
CA GLU A 193 1.21 -2.59 -13.84
C GLU A 193 2.08 -2.38 -15.09
N HIS A 194 1.74 -1.40 -15.94
CA HIS A 194 2.52 -1.09 -17.15
C HIS A 194 3.96 -0.66 -16.85
N LYS A 195 4.22 -0.03 -15.69
CA LYS A 195 5.57 0.38 -15.31
C LYS A 195 6.40 -0.77 -14.74
N LEU A 196 5.77 -1.62 -13.93
CA LEU A 196 6.45 -2.66 -13.15
C LEU A 196 6.65 -3.97 -13.89
N ILE A 197 5.72 -4.36 -14.76
CA ILE A 197 5.79 -5.65 -15.46
C ILE A 197 6.94 -5.61 -16.47
N ALA A 198 7.81 -6.62 -16.40
CA ALA A 198 8.94 -6.78 -17.31
C ALA A 198 8.56 -7.44 -18.65
N ASP A 199 7.48 -8.21 -18.65
CA ASP A 199 7.14 -9.13 -19.72
C ASP A 199 6.04 -8.56 -20.64
N GLU A 200 6.37 -8.29 -21.89
CA GLU A 200 5.42 -7.83 -22.92
C GLU A 200 4.42 -8.94 -23.32
N SER A 201 4.76 -10.21 -23.03
CA SER A 201 3.93 -11.37 -23.39
C SER A 201 2.70 -11.58 -22.49
N GLY A 202 2.68 -10.95 -21.30
CA GLY A 202 1.54 -10.97 -20.38
C GLY A 202 1.24 -12.32 -19.71
N GLN A 203 2.05 -13.35 -19.95
CA GLN A 203 1.87 -14.69 -19.36
C GLN A 203 2.30 -14.75 -17.90
N VAL A 204 3.35 -14.00 -17.53
CA VAL A 204 3.83 -13.94 -16.14
C VAL A 204 3.85 -12.49 -15.66
N ARG A 205 3.17 -12.21 -14.54
CA ARG A 205 3.12 -10.87 -13.93
C ARG A 205 4.36 -10.58 -13.09
N ARG A 206 5.54 -10.86 -13.65
CA ARG A 206 6.83 -10.64 -12.97
C ARG A 206 7.23 -9.17 -13.01
N ILE A 207 7.67 -8.65 -11.88
CA ILE A 207 8.24 -7.30 -11.80
C ILE A 207 9.64 -7.26 -12.44
N LYS A 208 10.06 -6.08 -12.90
CA LYS A 208 11.42 -5.86 -13.42
C LYS A 208 12.48 -6.17 -12.37
N ASN A 209 13.61 -6.70 -12.83
CA ASN A 209 14.75 -7.08 -11.98
C ASN A 209 15.29 -5.93 -11.12
N GLU A 210 15.07 -4.67 -11.52
CA GLU A 210 15.43 -3.47 -10.74
C GLU A 210 14.69 -3.39 -9.38
N PHE A 211 13.56 -4.09 -9.25
CA PHE A 211 12.77 -4.18 -8.03
C PHE A 211 12.89 -5.54 -7.33
N ILE A 212 13.56 -6.53 -7.95
CA ILE A 212 13.72 -7.90 -7.41
C ILE A 212 14.92 -7.94 -6.45
N GLY A 213 14.73 -8.59 -5.28
CA GLY A 213 15.81 -8.80 -4.30
C GLY A 213 15.80 -7.83 -3.12
N GLN A 214 14.82 -6.93 -3.04
CA GLN A 214 14.67 -6.01 -1.92
C GLN A 214 13.56 -6.40 -0.93
N SER A 215 12.67 -7.35 -1.22
CA SER A 215 11.50 -7.57 -0.35
C SER A 215 11.08 -9.04 -0.30
N GLN A 216 11.16 -9.63 0.90
CA GLN A 216 10.30 -10.75 1.28
C GLN A 216 9.11 -10.17 2.04
N LYS A 217 7.91 -10.67 1.76
CA LYS A 217 6.70 -10.22 2.45
C LYS A 217 6.79 -10.71 3.91
N GLU A 218 7.16 -9.83 4.84
CA GLU A 218 7.31 -10.21 6.26
C GLU A 218 5.97 -10.63 6.90
N ASN A 219 4.85 -10.12 6.38
CA ASN A 219 3.52 -10.39 6.89
C ASN A 219 2.60 -10.93 5.77
N ILE A 220 2.54 -12.25 5.65
CA ILE A 220 1.55 -12.93 4.81
C ILE A 220 0.27 -13.08 5.62
N HIS A 221 -0.82 -12.43 5.19
CA HIS A 221 -2.11 -12.58 5.84
C HIS A 221 -2.76 -13.91 5.46
N VAL A 222 -2.61 -14.93 6.30
CA VAL A 222 -3.21 -16.25 6.12
C VAL A 222 -4.50 -16.36 6.93
N ASN A 223 -5.62 -16.61 6.25
CA ASN A 223 -6.88 -16.94 6.93
C ASN A 223 -6.86 -18.41 7.35
N LEU A 224 -6.47 -18.68 8.60
CA LEU A 224 -6.52 -20.02 9.16
C LEU A 224 -7.96 -20.55 9.20
N PHE A 225 -8.11 -21.86 8.99
CA PHE A 225 -9.42 -22.50 9.09
C PHE A 225 -9.82 -22.69 10.56
N ASP A 226 -11.05 -22.31 10.91
CA ASP A 226 -11.64 -22.62 12.23
C ASP A 226 -12.76 -23.66 12.07
N GLU A 227 -12.59 -24.81 12.70
CA GLU A 227 -13.55 -25.91 12.73
C GLU A 227 -14.86 -25.57 13.46
N ASN A 228 -14.85 -24.58 14.36
CA ASN A 228 -15.97 -24.22 15.22
C ASN A 228 -16.95 -23.27 14.54
N GLU A 229 -16.49 -22.51 13.55
CA GLU A 229 -17.33 -21.56 12.83
C GLU A 229 -18.28 -22.24 11.83
N LYS A 230 -19.42 -21.56 11.55
CA LYS A 230 -20.28 -21.93 10.44
C LYS A 230 -19.60 -21.49 9.14
N GLN A 231 -19.23 -22.45 8.32
CA GLN A 231 -18.52 -22.19 7.08
C GLN A 231 -19.47 -21.78 5.96
N ASP A 232 -19.11 -20.71 5.26
CA ASP A 232 -19.82 -20.26 4.07
C ASP A 232 -19.58 -21.21 2.90
N LYS A 233 -20.64 -21.52 2.15
CA LYS A 233 -20.62 -22.40 0.97
C LYS A 233 -19.69 -21.91 -0.15
N SER A 234 -19.20 -20.67 -0.08
CA SER A 234 -18.33 -20.02 -1.07
C SER A 234 -16.84 -20.08 -0.74
N SER A 235 -16.43 -20.88 0.24
CA SER A 235 -15.02 -21.05 0.62
C SER A 235 -14.45 -22.40 0.19
N ILE A 236 -13.14 -22.42 -0.04
CA ILE A 236 -12.31 -23.61 -0.24
C ILE A 236 -11.33 -23.66 0.91
N ILE A 237 -11.02 -24.87 1.36
CA ILE A 237 -10.04 -25.15 2.39
C ILE A 237 -8.87 -25.85 1.71
N THR A 238 -7.66 -25.35 1.94
CA THR A 238 -6.44 -25.92 1.37
C THR A 238 -5.39 -26.15 2.43
N TRP A 239 -4.57 -27.17 2.23
CA TRP A 239 -3.36 -27.46 3.01
C TRP A 239 -2.34 -28.17 2.11
N ASN A 240 -1.09 -28.18 2.53
CA ASN A 240 0.00 -28.85 1.83
C ASN A 240 0.38 -30.14 2.55
N ASP A 241 0.53 -31.23 1.80
CA ASP A 241 1.25 -32.43 2.25
C ASP A 241 2.69 -32.35 1.72
N GLU A 242 3.67 -32.83 2.49
CA GLU A 242 5.09 -32.78 2.10
C GLU A 242 5.34 -33.42 0.72
N GLY A 243 5.91 -32.65 -0.20
CA GLY A 243 6.28 -33.12 -1.54
C GLY A 243 5.13 -33.23 -2.55
N GLU A 244 3.89 -32.91 -2.15
CA GLU A 244 2.73 -32.92 -3.06
C GLU A 244 2.22 -31.52 -3.42
N TYR A 245 1.34 -31.45 -4.42
CA TYR A 245 0.59 -30.22 -4.72
C TYR A 245 -0.42 -29.92 -3.60
N PRO A 246 -0.82 -28.64 -3.43
CA PRO A 246 -1.80 -28.27 -2.41
C PRO A 246 -3.10 -29.05 -2.60
N ILE A 247 -3.64 -29.57 -1.49
CA ILE A 247 -4.91 -30.29 -1.46
C ILE A 247 -6.02 -29.24 -1.35
N PHE A 248 -7.10 -29.42 -2.09
CA PHE A 248 -8.25 -28.50 -2.07
C PHE A 248 -9.51 -29.24 -1.64
N SER A 249 -10.32 -28.59 -0.80
CA SER A 249 -11.59 -29.17 -0.33
C SER A 249 -12.68 -28.14 -0.04
N ILE A 250 -13.93 -28.58 -0.04
CA ILE A 250 -15.08 -27.78 0.40
C ILE A 250 -15.68 -28.42 1.65
N ASP A 251 -15.80 -27.70 2.77
CA ASP A 251 -16.43 -28.23 3.99
C ASP A 251 -17.86 -28.70 3.69
N LYS A 252 -18.16 -29.95 4.05
CA LYS A 252 -19.47 -30.57 3.84
C LYS A 252 -20.18 -30.84 5.15
N LYS A 253 -19.49 -31.49 6.10
CA LYS A 253 -20.12 -31.98 7.33
C LYS A 253 -19.12 -32.20 8.45
N ARG A 254 -19.64 -32.32 9.68
CA ARG A 254 -18.86 -32.81 10.83
C ARG A 254 -18.53 -34.28 10.68
N SER A 255 -17.32 -34.61 11.07
CA SER A 255 -16.79 -35.97 11.14
C SER A 255 -17.20 -36.63 12.46
N GLN A 256 -17.28 -37.97 12.44
CA GLN A 256 -17.42 -38.79 13.65
C GLN A 256 -16.06 -39.32 14.15
N SER A 257 -14.97 -39.00 13.46
CA SER A 257 -13.62 -39.42 13.86
C SER A 257 -13.19 -38.73 15.16
N LYS A 258 -12.38 -39.42 15.97
CA LYS A 258 -11.74 -38.83 17.15
C LYS A 258 -10.59 -37.88 16.77
N LYS A 259 -9.97 -38.08 15.60
CA LYS A 259 -8.81 -37.30 15.12
C LYS A 259 -9.23 -36.08 14.30
N TYR A 260 -10.20 -36.25 13.41
CA TYR A 260 -10.63 -35.21 12.47
C TYR A 260 -12.03 -34.74 12.80
N LYS A 261 -12.28 -33.43 12.94
CA LYS A 261 -13.61 -32.91 13.27
C LYS A 261 -14.49 -32.60 12.07
N ARG A 262 -13.91 -32.40 10.87
CA ARG A 262 -14.64 -32.04 9.64
C ARG A 262 -14.30 -32.96 8.46
N ILE A 263 -15.25 -33.08 7.53
CA ILE A 263 -15.13 -33.82 6.26
C ILE A 263 -15.46 -32.86 5.13
N GLY A 264 -14.57 -32.80 4.14
CA GLY A 264 -14.74 -32.00 2.93
C GLY A 264 -14.97 -32.85 1.67
N ILE A 265 -15.49 -32.21 0.62
CA ILE A 265 -15.48 -32.73 -0.75
C ILE A 265 -14.11 -32.41 -1.35
N HIS A 266 -13.43 -33.42 -1.89
CA HIS A 266 -12.11 -33.26 -2.50
C HIS A 266 -12.20 -32.59 -3.87
N LEU A 267 -11.34 -31.61 -4.11
CA LEU A 267 -11.20 -30.92 -5.39
C LEU A 267 -9.84 -31.25 -6.01
N ILE A 268 -9.83 -31.51 -7.32
CA ILE A 268 -8.61 -31.82 -8.09
C ILE A 268 -8.32 -30.73 -9.12
N LEU A 269 -7.03 -30.58 -9.45
CA LEU A 269 -6.57 -29.68 -10.50
C LEU A 269 -6.94 -30.23 -11.88
N VAL A 270 -7.52 -29.39 -12.72
CA VAL A 270 -7.93 -29.75 -14.09
C VAL A 270 -6.83 -29.40 -15.09
N GLY A 271 -6.44 -30.38 -15.92
CA GLY A 271 -5.48 -30.24 -17.01
C GLY A 271 -4.14 -30.95 -16.76
N ASP A 272 -3.38 -31.18 -17.83
CA ASP A 272 -2.08 -31.90 -17.79
C ASP A 272 -0.89 -31.00 -17.46
N HIS A 273 -1.04 -29.68 -17.66
CA HIS A 273 -0.01 -28.68 -17.40
C HIS A 273 -0.59 -27.55 -16.55
N TYR A 274 -0.12 -27.43 -15.30
CA TYR A 274 -0.61 -26.43 -14.36
C TYR A 274 0.15 -25.11 -14.51
N ASP A 275 -0.58 -24.04 -14.80
CA ASP A 275 -0.03 -22.69 -14.80
C ASP A 275 0.10 -22.17 -13.36
N LEU A 276 1.34 -22.17 -12.86
CA LEU A 276 1.67 -21.71 -11.51
C LEU A 276 1.30 -20.24 -11.27
N ASN A 277 1.27 -19.41 -12.33
CA ASN A 277 1.05 -17.97 -12.24
C ASN A 277 -0.42 -17.58 -12.37
N ASN A 278 -1.31 -18.56 -12.52
CA ASN A 278 -2.74 -18.36 -12.64
C ASN A 278 -3.50 -19.06 -11.52
N SER A 279 -4.77 -18.67 -11.35
CA SER A 279 -5.66 -19.37 -10.43
C SER A 279 -5.91 -20.78 -10.95
N PRO A 280 -5.72 -21.83 -10.13
CA PRO A 280 -5.97 -23.19 -10.55
C PRO A 280 -7.44 -23.40 -10.91
N ARG A 281 -7.67 -24.23 -11.93
CA ARG A 281 -9.00 -24.76 -12.29
C ARG A 281 -9.25 -25.99 -11.45
N LEU A 282 -10.36 -26.02 -10.72
CA LEU A 282 -10.70 -27.09 -9.79
C LEU A 282 -12.04 -27.74 -10.15
N GLU A 283 -12.08 -29.06 -10.12
CA GLU A 283 -13.27 -29.89 -10.30
C GLU A 283 -13.45 -30.86 -9.12
N GLU A 284 -14.68 -31.31 -8.91
CA GLU A 284 -15.00 -32.29 -7.86
C GLU A 284 -14.43 -33.67 -8.20
N CYS A 285 -13.57 -34.17 -7.32
CA CYS A 285 -12.96 -35.47 -7.49
C CYS A 285 -14.01 -36.58 -7.42
N GLN A 286 -14.00 -37.49 -8.40
CA GLN A 286 -14.93 -38.61 -8.47
C GLN A 286 -14.52 -39.72 -7.50
N GLU A 287 -13.29 -40.21 -7.61
CA GLU A 287 -12.73 -41.24 -6.73
C GLU A 287 -11.20 -41.14 -6.72
N CYS A 288 -10.60 -41.19 -5.53
CA CYS A 288 -9.14 -41.25 -5.36
C CYS A 288 -8.77 -42.05 -4.11
N TYR A 289 -7.47 -42.30 -3.91
CA TYR A 289 -6.96 -43.04 -2.75
C TYR A 289 -7.26 -42.37 -1.40
N ARG A 290 -7.48 -41.05 -1.38
CA ARG A 290 -7.86 -40.29 -0.18
C ARG A 290 -9.35 -40.43 0.17
N ASN A 291 -10.16 -41.03 -0.70
CA ASN A 291 -11.60 -41.11 -0.51
C ASN A 291 -11.98 -41.96 0.72
N ILE A 292 -12.66 -41.34 1.68
CA ILE A 292 -13.13 -42.01 2.91
C ILE A 292 -14.56 -42.58 2.77
N SER A 293 -15.20 -42.37 1.62
CA SER A 293 -16.56 -42.85 1.39
C SER A 293 -16.59 -44.38 1.25
N LYS A 294 -17.39 -45.05 2.09
CA LYS A 294 -17.49 -46.52 2.12
C LYS A 294 -18.57 -47.10 1.20
N LYS A 295 -19.34 -46.26 0.51
CA LYS A 295 -20.46 -46.68 -0.36
C LYS A 295 -20.03 -46.63 -1.83
N LYS A 296 -19.89 -47.79 -2.47
CA LYS A 296 -19.79 -47.90 -3.94
C LYS A 296 -21.05 -47.27 -4.57
N GLY A 297 -20.88 -46.24 -5.38
CA GLY A 297 -21.96 -45.61 -6.16
C GLY A 297 -22.27 -44.14 -5.88
N ASN A 298 -21.60 -43.49 -4.92
CA ASN A 298 -21.61 -42.03 -4.82
C ASN A 298 -20.40 -41.47 -5.57
N ASN A 299 -20.64 -40.68 -6.62
CA ASN A 299 -19.64 -39.96 -7.43
C ASN A 299 -18.96 -38.79 -6.68
N GLU A 300 -18.83 -38.87 -5.36
CA GLU A 300 -18.29 -37.79 -4.52
C GLU A 300 -17.12 -38.32 -3.69
N CYS A 301 -15.92 -37.82 -3.96
CA CYS A 301 -14.76 -38.10 -3.12
C CYS A 301 -14.78 -37.25 -1.84
N LEU A 302 -14.83 -37.92 -0.68
CA LEU A 302 -14.79 -37.26 0.63
C LEU A 302 -13.40 -37.42 1.26
N ILE A 303 -12.89 -36.37 1.89
CA ILE A 303 -11.60 -36.37 2.59
C ILE A 303 -11.73 -35.76 3.99
N TYR A 304 -10.86 -36.17 4.90
CA TYR A 304 -10.68 -35.48 6.17
C TYR A 304 -9.94 -34.17 5.96
N ILE A 305 -10.28 -33.14 6.75
CA ILE A 305 -9.64 -31.83 6.69
C ILE A 305 -8.61 -31.74 7.81
N GLU A 306 -7.37 -31.43 7.46
CA GLU A 306 -6.24 -31.30 8.40
C GLU A 306 -6.23 -29.89 9.03
N ASN A 307 -6.95 -29.71 10.15
CA ASN A 307 -7.20 -28.38 10.70
C ASN A 307 -5.94 -27.55 10.99
N GLU A 308 -4.92 -28.17 11.59
CA GLU A 308 -3.72 -27.50 12.10
C GLU A 308 -2.92 -26.76 11.02
N ILE A 309 -2.97 -27.26 9.78
CA ILE A 309 -2.23 -26.72 8.63
C ILE A 309 -3.16 -26.17 7.54
N SER A 310 -4.48 -26.19 7.78
CA SER A 310 -5.45 -25.79 6.77
C SER A 310 -5.77 -24.29 6.84
N ARG A 311 -5.90 -23.70 5.65
CA ARG A 311 -6.30 -22.32 5.47
C ARG A 311 -7.54 -22.21 4.59
N LYS A 312 -8.32 -21.17 4.84
CA LYS A 312 -9.55 -20.86 4.14
C LYS A 312 -9.31 -19.79 3.07
N MET A 313 -9.80 -20.05 1.88
CA MET A 313 -9.75 -19.12 0.76
C MET A 313 -11.12 -18.96 0.09
N ASP A 314 -11.36 -17.80 -0.48
CA ASP A 314 -12.58 -17.55 -1.26
C ASP A 314 -12.47 -18.16 -2.66
N ARG A 315 -13.60 -18.62 -3.18
CA ARG A 315 -13.72 -19.10 -4.58
C ARG A 315 -14.70 -18.30 -5.42
N ARG A 316 -14.53 -18.42 -6.73
CA ARG A 316 -15.50 -18.03 -7.75
C ARG A 316 -15.83 -19.24 -8.63
N LYS A 317 -17.05 -19.25 -9.15
CA LYS A 317 -17.42 -20.15 -10.24
C LYS A 317 -17.24 -19.38 -11.54
N GLU A 318 -16.44 -19.93 -12.45
CA GLU A 318 -16.31 -19.45 -13.82
C GLU A 318 -16.68 -20.63 -14.71
N GLU A 319 -17.82 -20.51 -15.40
CA GLU A 319 -18.40 -21.61 -16.19
C GLU A 319 -18.63 -22.86 -15.30
N ASP A 320 -17.99 -23.97 -15.64
CA ASP A 320 -18.06 -25.23 -14.90
C ASP A 320 -16.92 -25.39 -13.88
N ASP A 321 -15.91 -24.52 -13.90
CA ASP A 321 -14.77 -24.61 -12.99
C ASP A 321 -14.97 -23.84 -11.68
N ILE A 322 -14.38 -24.40 -10.62
CA ILE A 322 -14.14 -23.70 -9.38
C ILE A 322 -12.73 -23.08 -9.43
N LYS A 323 -12.61 -21.76 -9.19
CA LYS A 323 -11.31 -21.08 -9.12
C LYS A 323 -11.13 -20.29 -7.83
N PRO A 324 -9.99 -20.42 -7.12
CA PRO A 324 -9.70 -19.59 -5.95
C PRO A 324 -9.23 -18.19 -6.36
N TYR A 325 -9.32 -17.22 -5.44
CA TYR A 325 -8.78 -15.85 -5.63
C TYR A 325 -7.27 -15.74 -5.31
N GLU A 326 -6.51 -16.78 -5.61
CA GLU A 326 -5.05 -16.85 -5.47
C GLU A 326 -4.47 -17.57 -6.69
N THR A 327 -3.16 -17.39 -6.93
CA THR A 327 -2.38 -18.17 -7.90
C THR A 327 -1.93 -19.49 -7.28
N LEU A 328 -1.69 -20.51 -8.11
CA LEU A 328 -1.21 -21.79 -7.61
C LEU A 328 0.16 -21.64 -6.92
N ASN A 329 1.06 -20.77 -7.39
CA ASN A 329 2.35 -20.53 -6.72
C ASN A 329 2.16 -19.93 -5.31
N ASN A 330 1.37 -18.86 -5.19
CA ASN A 330 1.07 -18.26 -3.89
C ASN A 330 0.42 -19.28 -2.95
N THR A 331 -0.44 -20.17 -3.46
CA THR A 331 -1.03 -21.20 -2.61
C THR A 331 -0.05 -22.20 -2.03
N ARG A 332 1.01 -22.53 -2.79
CA ARG A 332 2.08 -23.43 -2.34
C ARG A 332 2.93 -22.78 -1.27
N GLU A 333 3.40 -21.56 -1.51
CA GLU A 333 4.30 -20.85 -0.60
C GLU A 333 3.63 -20.51 0.73
N THR A 334 2.39 -20.03 0.69
CA THR A 334 1.65 -19.69 1.92
C THR A 334 1.29 -20.90 2.78
N GLY A 335 1.13 -22.09 2.17
CA GLY A 335 0.91 -23.34 2.91
C GLY A 335 2.17 -23.87 3.58
N THR A 336 3.36 -23.54 3.08
CA THR A 336 4.64 -23.92 3.74
C THR A 336 4.99 -23.07 4.96
N VAL A 337 4.45 -21.86 5.06
CA VAL A 337 4.73 -20.91 6.16
C VAL A 337 4.02 -21.28 7.47
N VAL A 338 3.09 -22.24 7.46
CA VAL A 338 2.29 -22.65 8.64
C VAL A 338 3.00 -23.71 9.51
N SER A 339 4.26 -24.07 9.24
CA SER A 339 5.10 -24.73 10.23
C SER A 339 5.91 -23.69 11.00
N PRO A 340 5.41 -23.13 12.13
CA PRO A 340 6.31 -22.55 13.09
C PRO A 340 7.15 -23.68 13.67
N GLU A 341 8.45 -23.62 13.44
CA GLU A 341 9.41 -24.32 14.27
C GLU A 341 9.11 -24.02 15.76
N GLN A 342 9.19 -25.07 16.57
CA GLN A 342 8.85 -25.13 17.99
C GLN A 342 9.64 -24.17 18.87
#